data_AF-A0A2G9V356-F1
#
_entry.id   AF-A0A2G9V356-F1
#
_cell.length_a   1.000
_cell.length_b   1.000
_cell.length_c   1.000
_cell.angle_alpha   90.00
_cell.angle_beta   90.00
_cell.angle_gamma   90.00
#
_symmetry.space_group_name_H-M   'P 1'
#
loop_
_entity.id
_entity.type
_entity.pdbx_description
1 polymer ?
#
loop_
_entity_poly.entity_id
_entity_poly.type
_entity_poly.pdbx_seq_one_letter_code
_entity_poly.pdbx_strand_id
1 'polypeptide(L)'
;MDGTTDALELWKLFNVTTIYGQLLIRNASIEGLAALWRLERVISLTVNDTALAVESNQRLKSIYMERLQRIYSDHPVRVLNNTVMTLSDEDCKMLNKTTTFRLMAHTGQSRYHWLTVLRKKTATLAMANTHPSTWATCSNGT
;
A
#
# COMPACT_ATOMS: atom_id res chain seq x y z
N MET A 1 3.31 -29.94 4.89
CA MET A 1 2.61 -29.40 3.71
C MET A 1 3.50 -28.34 3.12
N ASP A 2 4.36 -28.77 2.20
CA ASP A 2 5.21 -27.92 1.37
C ASP A 2 4.34 -27.27 0.29
N GLY A 3 3.68 -26.17 0.65
CA GLY A 3 2.99 -25.30 -0.29
C GLY A 3 3.98 -24.52 -1.16
N THR A 4 4.95 -25.20 -1.77
CA THR A 4 5.79 -24.63 -2.82
C THR A 4 4.92 -24.52 -4.04
N THR A 5 4.16 -23.43 -4.14
CA THR A 5 3.63 -22.95 -5.40
C THR A 5 4.80 -22.92 -6.36
N ASP A 6 4.80 -23.83 -7.32
CA ASP A 6 5.89 -23.93 -8.28
C ASP A 6 6.01 -22.55 -8.97
N ALA A 7 7.22 -22.04 -9.17
CA ALA A 7 7.38 -20.71 -9.80
C ALA A 7 6.67 -20.65 -11.16
N LEU A 8 6.49 -21.83 -11.78
CA LEU A 8 5.70 -22.11 -12.96
C LEU A 8 4.19 -21.82 -12.81
N GLU A 9 3.64 -21.53 -11.64
CA GLU A 9 2.22 -21.18 -11.51
C GLU A 9 1.99 -19.66 -11.45
N LEU A 10 3.03 -18.89 -11.16
CA LEU A 10 2.93 -17.43 -11.01
C LEU A 10 2.54 -16.73 -12.32
N TRP A 11 2.83 -17.31 -13.48
CA TRP A 11 2.42 -16.73 -14.77
C TRP A 11 0.89 -16.59 -14.89
N LYS A 12 0.11 -17.37 -14.15
CA LYS A 12 -1.35 -17.24 -14.11
C LYS A 12 -1.80 -15.86 -13.63
N LEU A 13 -0.94 -15.15 -12.89
CA LEU A 13 -1.19 -13.80 -12.37
C LEU A 13 -0.85 -12.69 -13.37
N PHE A 14 -0.24 -13.03 -14.52
CA PHE A 14 0.22 -12.06 -15.53
C PHE A 14 -0.88 -11.10 -16.01
N ASN A 15 -2.13 -11.55 -16.00
CA ASN A 15 -3.27 -10.75 -16.46
C ASN A 15 -4.08 -10.06 -15.35
N VAL A 16 -3.66 -10.20 -14.09
CA VAL A 16 -4.35 -9.59 -12.95
C VAL A 16 -4.10 -8.09 -12.96
N THR A 17 -5.16 -7.29 -12.97
CA THR A 17 -5.11 -5.82 -12.95
C THR A 17 -5.56 -5.23 -11.63
N THR A 18 -6.39 -5.94 -10.87
CA THR A 18 -6.92 -5.47 -9.59
C THR A 18 -7.04 -6.63 -8.62
N ILE A 19 -6.57 -6.42 -7.39
CA ILE A 19 -6.75 -7.35 -6.27
C ILE A 19 -7.69 -6.69 -5.26
N TYR A 20 -8.72 -7.41 -4.85
CA TYR A 20 -9.56 -7.05 -3.71
C TYR A 20 -9.14 -7.89 -2.51
N GLY A 21 -8.94 -7.24 -1.36
CA GLY A 21 -8.34 -7.82 -0.16
C GLY A 21 -6.88 -7.43 0.00
N GLN A 22 -6.08 -8.36 0.51
CA GLN A 22 -4.67 -8.17 0.80
C GLN A 22 -3.79 -8.92 -0.21
N LEU A 23 -2.77 -8.25 -0.73
CA LEU A 23 -1.63 -8.88 -1.38
C LEU A 23 -0.53 -9.10 -0.33
N LEU A 24 -0.37 -10.35 0.11
CA LEU A 24 0.65 -10.77 1.07
C LEU A 24 1.71 -11.61 0.36
N ILE A 25 2.95 -11.14 0.35
CA ILE A 25 4.11 -11.87 -0.16
C ILE A 25 5.01 -12.16 1.02
N ARG A 26 4.95 -13.40 1.53
CA ARG A 26 5.65 -13.79 2.75
C ARG A 26 6.38 -15.10 2.60
N ASN A 27 7.62 -15.17 3.12
CA ASN A 27 8.46 -16.37 3.12
C ASN A 27 8.59 -17.01 1.73
N ALA A 28 8.53 -16.21 0.66
CA ALA A 28 8.61 -16.69 -0.71
C ALA A 28 10.06 -16.77 -1.19
N SER A 29 10.36 -17.77 -2.01
CA SER A 29 11.68 -17.95 -2.66
C SER A 29 11.78 -17.29 -4.03
N ILE A 30 10.94 -16.28 -4.31
CA ILE A 30 10.91 -15.53 -5.56
C ILE A 30 11.92 -14.37 -5.53
N GLU A 31 12.44 -13.98 -6.70
CA GLU A 31 13.38 -12.87 -6.81
C GLU A 31 12.73 -11.52 -7.12
N GLY A 32 11.49 -11.54 -7.64
CA GLY A 32 10.75 -10.33 -7.99
C GLY A 32 9.28 -10.60 -8.30
N LEU A 33 8.54 -9.53 -8.58
CA LEU A 33 7.09 -9.53 -8.76
C LEU A 33 6.65 -9.35 -10.22
N ALA A 34 7.49 -9.73 -11.19
CA ALA A 34 7.20 -9.60 -12.62
C ALA A 34 5.91 -10.35 -13.06
N ALA A 35 5.53 -11.39 -12.33
CA ALA A 35 4.25 -12.08 -12.52
C ALA A 35 3.03 -11.16 -12.34
N LEU A 36 3.17 -10.04 -11.62
CA LEU A 36 2.13 -9.05 -11.35
C LEU A 36 2.31 -7.78 -12.20
N TRP A 37 2.99 -7.84 -13.35
CA TRP A 37 3.31 -6.63 -14.13
C TRP A 37 2.09 -5.81 -14.57
N ARG A 38 0.90 -6.42 -14.75
CA ARG A 38 -0.36 -5.72 -15.06
C ARG A 38 -1.12 -5.20 -13.84
N LEU A 39 -0.67 -5.50 -12.63
CA LEU A 39 -1.38 -5.12 -11.42
C LEU A 39 -1.38 -3.59 -11.29
N GLU A 40 -2.58 -3.00 -11.29
CA GLU A 40 -2.78 -1.56 -11.18
C GLU A 40 -3.24 -1.15 -9.79
N ARG A 41 -4.03 -2.01 -9.15
CA ARG A 41 -4.75 -1.67 -7.91
C ARG A 41 -4.75 -2.81 -6.91
N VAL A 42 -4.53 -2.48 -5.64
CA VAL A 42 -4.80 -3.38 -4.51
C VAL A 42 -5.74 -2.66 -3.55
N ILE A 43 -6.89 -3.25 -3.27
CA ILE A 43 -7.98 -2.61 -2.53
C ILE A 43 -8.36 -3.50 -1.35
N SER A 44 -7.95 -3.12 -0.13
CA SER A 44 -8.44 -3.73 1.09
C SER A 44 -9.54 -2.87 1.70
N LEU A 45 -10.63 -3.51 2.13
CA LEU A 45 -11.67 -2.89 2.94
C LEU A 45 -11.58 -3.34 4.41
N THR A 46 -10.56 -4.14 4.74
CA THR A 46 -10.35 -4.69 6.08
C THR A 46 -9.71 -3.64 6.96
N VAL A 47 -10.34 -3.38 8.11
CA VAL A 47 -9.93 -2.30 9.01
C VAL A 47 -8.61 -2.60 9.72
N ASN A 48 -8.24 -3.87 9.89
CA ASN A 48 -7.08 -4.27 10.71
C ASN A 48 -5.85 -4.71 9.91
N ASP A 49 -5.91 -4.61 8.58
CA ASP A 49 -4.85 -5.14 7.73
C ASP A 49 -4.47 -4.18 6.61
N THR A 50 -3.20 -4.23 6.23
CA THR A 50 -2.71 -3.51 5.05
C THR A 50 -3.14 -4.21 3.78
N ALA A 51 -3.44 -3.44 2.74
CA ALA A 51 -3.67 -3.99 1.41
C ALA A 51 -2.41 -4.62 0.81
N LEU A 52 -1.20 -4.18 1.19
CA LEU A 52 0.06 -4.72 0.67
C LEU A 52 1.07 -4.97 1.79
N ALA A 53 1.47 -6.23 1.94
CA ALA A 53 2.52 -6.66 2.86
C ALA A 53 3.56 -7.52 2.16
N VAL A 54 4.84 -7.18 2.32
CA VAL A 54 5.98 -7.93 1.79
C VAL A 54 6.96 -8.23 2.92
N GLU A 55 7.02 -9.50 3.34
CA GLU A 55 7.64 -9.87 4.61
C GLU A 55 8.53 -11.11 4.50
N SER A 56 9.73 -11.04 5.08
CA SER A 56 10.55 -12.24 5.32
C SER A 56 10.90 -13.03 4.04
N ASN A 57 11.04 -12.36 2.89
CA ASN A 57 11.43 -13.00 1.63
C ASN A 57 12.95 -12.92 1.44
N GLN A 58 13.64 -14.06 1.60
CA GLN A 58 15.11 -14.12 1.62
C GLN A 58 15.78 -13.88 0.26
N ARG A 59 15.06 -14.10 -0.85
CA ARG A 59 15.60 -13.98 -2.21
C ARG A 59 15.04 -12.80 -3.00
N LEU A 60 14.04 -12.11 -2.43
CA LEU A 60 13.37 -11.02 -3.11
C LEU A 60 14.33 -9.84 -3.27
N LYS A 61 14.53 -9.39 -4.51
CA LYS A 61 15.44 -8.29 -4.85
C LYS A 61 14.68 -6.98 -5.06
N SER A 62 13.43 -7.05 -5.51
CA SER A 62 12.61 -5.89 -5.81
C SER A 62 11.12 -6.18 -5.67
N ILE A 63 10.37 -5.19 -5.18
CA ILE A 63 8.91 -5.18 -5.14
C ILE A 63 8.30 -4.27 -6.21
N TYR A 64 9.12 -3.82 -7.17
CA TYR A 64 8.66 -2.96 -8.24
C TYR A 64 7.58 -3.65 -9.06
N MET A 65 6.46 -2.94 -9.24
CA MET A 65 5.33 -3.34 -10.07
C MET A 65 5.05 -2.19 -11.02
N GLU A 66 5.39 -2.38 -12.31
CA GLU A 66 5.42 -1.32 -13.32
C GLU A 66 4.12 -0.51 -13.41
N ARG A 67 2.97 -1.19 -13.27
CA ARG A 67 1.65 -0.58 -13.44
C ARG A 67 0.93 -0.26 -12.15
N LEU A 68 1.53 -0.50 -10.98
CA LEU A 68 0.86 -0.27 -9.71
C LEU A 68 0.65 1.22 -9.48
N GLN A 69 -0.61 1.64 -9.55
CA GLN A 69 -1.00 3.04 -9.48
C GLN A 69 -1.66 3.41 -8.16
N ARG A 70 -2.41 2.48 -7.54
CA ARG A 70 -3.14 2.77 -6.29
C ARG A 70 -3.20 1.58 -5.34
N ILE A 71 -3.03 1.87 -4.07
CA ILE A 71 -3.24 0.96 -2.94
C ILE A 71 -4.28 1.63 -2.06
N TYR A 72 -5.40 0.96 -1.81
CA TYR A 72 -6.46 1.46 -0.94
C TYR A 72 -6.49 0.62 0.32
N SER A 73 -6.23 1.25 1.45
CA SER A 73 -6.04 0.56 2.72
C SER A 73 -6.19 1.53 3.90
N ASP A 74 -6.71 1.02 5.01
CA ASP A 74 -6.73 1.74 6.29
C ASP A 74 -5.36 1.66 6.98
N HIS A 75 -4.55 0.68 6.61
CA HIS A 75 -3.21 0.48 7.16
C HIS A 75 -2.13 0.74 6.11
N PRO A 76 -0.96 1.25 6.52
CA PRO A 76 0.12 1.53 5.60
C PRO A 76 0.70 0.27 4.98
N VAL A 77 1.33 0.41 3.81
CA VAL A 77 2.11 -0.66 3.18
C VAL A 77 3.21 -1.12 4.14
N ARG A 78 3.40 -2.44 4.24
CA ARG A 78 4.35 -3.05 5.18
C ARG A 78 5.43 -3.80 4.41
N VAL A 79 6.69 -3.41 4.60
CA VAL A 79 7.85 -4.04 3.96
C VAL A 79 8.91 -4.31 5.02
N LEU A 80 9.00 -5.55 5.47
CA LEU A 80 9.80 -5.93 6.64
C LEU A 80 10.64 -7.20 6.38
N ASN A 81 11.85 -7.26 6.94
CA ASN A 81 12.69 -8.46 6.97
C ASN A 81 12.98 -9.11 5.59
N ASN A 82 13.15 -8.31 4.53
CA ASN A 82 13.58 -8.82 3.23
C ASN A 82 15.08 -8.57 3.07
N THR A 83 15.91 -9.57 3.37
CA THR A 83 17.36 -9.43 3.60
C THR A 83 18.15 -9.03 2.35
N VAL A 84 17.68 -9.41 1.16
CA VAL A 84 18.36 -9.11 -0.11
C VAL A 84 17.80 -7.85 -0.77
N MET A 85 16.57 -7.46 -0.43
CA MET A 85 15.91 -6.33 -1.07
C MET A 85 16.47 -5.02 -0.53
N THR A 86 16.98 -4.18 -1.43
CA THR A 86 17.32 -2.79 -1.12
C THR A 86 16.17 -1.90 -1.54
N LEU A 87 15.52 -1.25 -0.57
CA LEU A 87 14.51 -0.24 -0.85
C LEU A 87 15.11 1.15 -0.64
N SER A 88 15.02 2.03 -1.64
CA SER A 88 15.40 3.44 -1.47
C SER A 88 14.32 4.23 -0.72
N ASP A 89 14.67 5.39 -0.19
CA ASP A 89 13.70 6.32 0.40
C ASP A 89 12.66 6.77 -0.64
N GLU A 90 13.09 6.94 -1.88
CA GLU A 90 12.24 7.31 -3.02
C GLU A 90 11.21 6.21 -3.32
N ASP A 91 11.62 4.95 -3.28
CA ASP A 91 10.73 3.80 -3.47
C ASP A 91 9.69 3.72 -2.35
N CYS A 92 10.12 3.91 -1.09
CA CYS A 92 9.19 3.92 0.04
C CYS A 92 8.21 5.10 -0.06
N LYS A 93 8.68 6.28 -0.46
CA LYS A 93 7.83 7.46 -0.73
C LYS A 93 6.86 7.21 -1.88
N MET A 94 7.25 6.47 -2.91
CA MET A 94 6.36 6.10 -4.01
C MET A 94 5.23 5.19 -3.52
N LEU A 95 5.54 4.13 -2.77
CA LEU A 95 4.52 3.26 -2.15
C LEU A 95 3.56 4.07 -1.26
N ASN A 96 4.06 5.08 -0.56
CA ASN A 96 3.26 6.01 0.22
C ASN A 96 2.29 6.84 -0.61
N LYS A 97 2.77 7.44 -1.71
CA LYS A 97 1.91 8.24 -2.61
C LYS A 97 0.79 7.40 -3.22
N THR A 98 1.10 6.15 -3.51
CA THR A 98 0.16 5.17 -4.06
C THR A 98 -0.91 4.78 -3.03
N THR A 99 -0.61 4.89 -1.73
CA THR A 99 -1.54 4.54 -0.65
C THR A 99 -2.54 5.65 -0.39
N THR A 100 -3.83 5.37 -0.62
CA THR A 100 -4.92 6.28 -0.27
C THR A 100 -5.63 5.75 0.98
N PHE A 101 -5.54 6.51 2.07
CA PHE A 101 -6.21 6.19 3.32
C PHE A 101 -7.72 6.35 3.18
N ARG A 102 -8.48 5.35 3.61
CA ARG A 102 -9.94 5.47 3.66
C ARG A 102 -10.31 6.19 4.95
N LEU A 103 -10.75 7.44 4.83
CA LEU A 103 -11.57 8.04 5.88
C LEU A 103 -12.95 7.36 5.82
N MET A 104 -13.10 6.22 6.49
CA MET A 104 -14.44 5.76 6.83
C MET A 104 -14.97 6.69 7.91
N ALA A 105 -15.92 7.53 7.52
CA ALA A 105 -16.75 8.31 8.41
C ALA A 105 -17.51 7.37 9.37
N HIS A 106 -16.88 6.98 10.47
CA HIS A 106 -17.54 6.38 11.63
C HIS A 106 -17.99 7.48 12.59
N THR A 107 -18.92 8.29 12.13
CA THR A 107 -20.02 8.83 12.94
C THR A 107 -21.12 9.23 11.97
N GLY A 108 -22.34 8.74 12.18
CA GLY A 108 -23.48 9.10 11.35
C GLY A 108 -23.69 10.61 11.33
N GLN A 109 -23.40 11.25 10.21
CA GLN A 109 -24.02 12.50 9.80
C GLN A 109 -23.82 12.61 8.28
N SER A 110 -24.78 12.08 7.53
CA SER A 110 -24.95 12.44 6.13
C SER A 110 -25.11 13.95 6.04
N ARG A 111 -24.21 14.65 5.36
CA ARG A 111 -24.47 15.96 4.75
C ARG A 111 -23.45 16.22 3.64
N TYR A 112 -23.89 15.93 2.43
CA TYR A 112 -23.44 16.65 1.25
C TYR A 112 -23.57 18.16 1.51
N HIS A 113 -22.49 18.92 1.38
CA HIS A 113 -22.58 20.36 1.20
C HIS A 113 -21.51 20.82 0.23
N TRP A 114 -21.89 20.84 -1.05
CA TRP A 114 -21.29 21.74 -2.02
C TRP A 114 -21.86 23.16 -1.78
N LEU A 115 -21.00 24.15 -1.96
CA LEU A 115 -21.25 25.59 -2.11
C LEU A 115 -21.73 26.35 -0.85
N THR A 116 -20.90 27.26 -0.35
CA THR A 116 -21.20 28.71 -0.47
C THR A 116 -19.90 29.54 -0.33
N VAL A 117 -19.71 30.45 -1.29
CA VAL A 117 -18.82 31.61 -1.21
C VAL A 117 -19.31 32.54 -0.08
N LEU A 118 -18.43 33.00 0.83
CA LEU A 118 -18.48 34.38 1.36
C LEU A 118 -17.27 34.75 2.25
N ARG A 119 -16.56 35.76 1.74
CA ARG A 119 -15.69 36.79 2.35
C ARG A 119 -15.45 36.83 3.87
N LYS A 120 -14.16 36.96 4.19
CA LYS A 120 -13.49 37.80 5.22
C LYS A 120 -14.22 37.99 6.57
N LYS A 121 -13.64 37.47 7.65
CA LYS A 121 -13.00 38.28 8.71
C LYS A 121 -12.21 37.40 9.67
N THR A 122 -11.13 37.99 10.15
CA THR A 122 -10.11 37.51 11.07
C THR A 122 -10.68 36.81 12.31
N ALA A 123 -10.25 35.58 12.55
CA ALA A 123 -10.19 34.98 13.88
C ALA A 123 -8.99 34.03 13.90
N THR A 124 -7.97 34.43 14.65
CA THR A 124 -6.78 33.63 14.94
C THR A 124 -7.23 32.42 15.77
N LEU A 125 -7.33 31.26 15.14
CA LEU A 125 -7.29 29.98 15.84
C LEU A 125 -5.97 29.31 15.49
N ALA A 126 -5.07 29.28 16.45
CA ALA A 126 -3.92 28.40 16.40
C ALA A 126 -4.44 26.96 16.44
N MET A 127 -4.54 26.32 15.28
CA MET A 127 -4.56 24.87 15.17
C MET A 127 -3.32 24.47 14.38
N ALA A 128 -2.24 24.23 15.12
CA ALA A 128 -1.15 23.41 14.63
C ALA A 128 -1.67 21.97 14.52
N ASN A 129 -2.30 21.64 13.38
CA ASN A 129 -2.56 20.27 12.98
C ASN A 129 -1.64 19.93 11.80
N THR A 130 -0.35 19.81 12.10
CA THR A 130 0.56 19.03 11.27
C THR A 130 0.28 17.55 11.55
N HIS A 131 -0.52 16.90 10.70
CA HIS A 131 -0.55 15.45 10.61
C HIS A 131 -0.35 15.02 9.14
N PRO A 132 0.89 14.69 8.74
CA PRO A 132 1.16 14.00 7.50
C PRO A 132 1.34 12.51 7.81
N SER A 133 0.27 11.73 7.96
CA SER A 133 0.41 10.29 8.23
C SER A 133 0.35 9.47 6.94
N THR A 134 1.36 9.67 6.09
CA THR A 134 1.73 8.75 5.00
C THR A 134 2.94 7.94 5.45
N TRP A 135 2.74 6.83 6.17
CA TRP A 135 3.84 6.05 6.75
C TRP A 135 3.80 4.59 6.35
N ALA A 136 4.22 4.25 5.13
CA ALA A 136 4.69 2.91 4.80
C ALA A 136 5.81 2.56 5.78
N THR A 137 5.68 1.40 6.40
CA THR A 137 6.71 0.88 7.30
C THR A 137 7.68 0.07 6.45
N CYS A 138 8.64 0.79 5.86
CA CYS A 138 9.76 0.18 5.16
C CYS A 138 10.93 0.07 6.15
N SER A 139 11.34 -1.14 6.50
CA SER A 139 12.57 -1.35 7.26
C SER A 139 13.45 -2.35 6.51
N ASN A 140 14.65 -1.93 6.12
CA ASN A 140 15.64 -2.85 5.55
C ASN A 140 16.09 -3.83 6.63
N GLY A 141 16.19 -5.12 6.26
CA GLY A 141 16.88 -6.10 7.09
C GLY A 141 18.37 -5.81 7.05
N THR A 142 18.96 -5.57 8.22
CA THR A 142 20.41 -5.44 8.44
C THR A 142 21.17 -6.71 8.08
#